data_AF-A0A660TQ67-F1
#
_entry.id   AF-A0A660TQ67-F1
#
_cell.length_a   1.000
_cell.length_b   1.000
_cell.length_c   1.000
_cell.angle_alpha   90.00
_cell.angle_beta   90.00
_cell.angle_gamma   90.00
#
_symmetry.space_group_name_H-M   'P 1'
#
loop_
_entity.id
_entity.type
_entity.pdbx_description
1 polymer ?
#
loop_
_entity_poly.entity_id
_entity_poly.type
_entity_poly.pdbx_seq_one_letter_code
_entity_poly.pdbx_strand_id
1 'polypeptide(L)'
;MINDAALMLDHETVAVTSSQATADYVDFDLVAPDKGTYTVNTELIFIITTTGTGASGTYEFILQGDSTSAFSGAVDLASSGAIAATSCTKGKQIRLKIPAEHGRYLRGYVTVGGSGAGALTFDAHLNHLV
;
A
#
# COMPACT_ATOMS: atom_id res chain seq x y z
N MET A 1 4.20 -24.50 -5.92
CA MET A 1 3.04 -23.92 -6.62
C MET A 1 2.47 -22.83 -5.73
N ILE A 2 2.65 -21.58 -6.09
CA ILE A 2 1.80 -20.50 -5.59
C ILE A 2 1.15 -19.89 -6.84
N ASN A 3 -0.06 -20.37 -7.14
CA ASN A 3 -0.94 -19.70 -8.09
C ASN A 3 -1.88 -18.89 -7.21
N ASP A 4 -1.39 -17.74 -6.77
CA ASP A 4 -2.24 -16.73 -6.16
C ASP A 4 -2.17 -15.51 -7.07
N ALA A 5 -3.29 -15.22 -7.74
CA ALA A 5 -3.36 -14.15 -8.73
C ALA A 5 -3.28 -12.75 -8.10
N ALA A 6 -3.32 -12.66 -6.76
CA ALA A 6 -2.96 -11.47 -6.02
C ALA A 6 -2.39 -11.82 -4.65
N LEU A 7 -1.18 -11.36 -4.32
CA LEU A 7 -0.62 -11.57 -2.97
C LEU A 7 -1.23 -10.53 -2.03
N MET A 8 -2.15 -10.94 -1.15
CA MET A 8 -2.82 -10.04 -0.22
C MET A 8 -1.82 -9.52 0.84
N LEU A 9 -1.75 -8.20 1.01
CA LEU A 9 -0.97 -7.53 2.05
C LEU A 9 -1.83 -7.07 3.22
N ASP A 10 -3.11 -6.80 2.98
CA ASP A 10 -3.99 -6.32 4.02
C ASP A 10 -5.44 -6.54 3.66
N HIS A 11 -6.21 -7.07 4.60
CA HIS A 11 -7.67 -7.04 4.58
C HIS A 11 -8.13 -6.27 5.79
N GLU A 12 -8.16 -4.94 5.66
CA GLU A 12 -8.46 -4.10 6.81
C GLU A 12 -9.97 -4.04 7.03
N THR A 13 -10.40 -4.64 8.14
CA THR A 13 -11.80 -4.61 8.59
C THR A 13 -12.04 -3.54 9.64
N VAL A 14 -10.97 -2.95 10.19
CA VAL A 14 -11.00 -1.90 11.20
C VAL A 14 -10.68 -0.54 10.57
N ALA A 15 -11.37 0.51 11.00
CA ALA A 15 -11.18 1.83 10.43
C ALA A 15 -9.76 2.38 10.65
N VAL A 16 -9.11 2.76 9.55
CA VAL A 16 -7.91 3.61 9.53
C VAL A 16 -8.30 5.00 10.00
N THR A 17 -7.86 5.33 11.21
CA THR A 17 -8.11 6.63 11.86
C THR A 17 -6.82 7.38 12.19
N SER A 18 -5.68 6.71 12.07
CA SER A 18 -4.33 7.26 12.17
C SER A 18 -3.43 6.64 11.11
N SER A 19 -2.28 7.27 10.85
CA SER A 19 -1.30 6.73 9.91
C SER A 19 -0.80 5.35 10.38
N GLN A 20 -0.79 4.37 9.48
CA GLN A 20 -0.41 2.99 9.80
C GLN A 20 0.09 2.25 8.56
N ALA A 21 0.91 1.23 8.80
CA ALA A 21 1.28 0.26 7.79
C ALA A 21 0.15 -0.76 7.57
N THR A 22 0.20 -1.47 6.44
CA THR A 22 -0.56 -2.70 6.26
C THR A 22 -0.15 -3.75 7.30
N ALA A 23 -1.06 -4.66 7.66
CA ALA A 23 -0.77 -5.70 8.65
C ALA A 23 0.33 -6.65 8.20
N ASP A 24 0.32 -7.02 6.91
CA ASP A 24 1.32 -7.89 6.30
C ASP A 24 2.21 -7.13 5.30
N TYR A 25 3.25 -7.83 4.87
CA TYR A 25 4.21 -7.41 3.87
C TYR A 25 4.58 -8.58 2.96
N VAL A 26 5.15 -8.26 1.81
CA VAL A 26 5.64 -9.23 0.84
C VAL A 26 7.13 -9.41 0.99
N ASP A 27 7.58 -10.66 1.05
CA ASP A 27 8.99 -11.02 0.90
C ASP A 27 9.23 -11.48 -0.55
N PHE A 28 10.08 -10.74 -1.26
CA PHE A 28 10.47 -11.04 -2.64
C PHE A 28 11.66 -12.00 -2.73
N ASP A 29 12.16 -12.48 -1.59
CA ASP A 29 13.32 -13.38 -1.44
C ASP A 29 14.56 -12.91 -2.22
N LEU A 30 14.76 -11.58 -2.25
CA LEU A 30 15.91 -10.97 -2.90
C LEU A 30 17.17 -11.19 -2.04
N VAL A 31 18.17 -11.86 -2.62
CA VAL A 31 19.46 -12.17 -1.97
C VAL A 31 20.36 -10.93 -1.83
N ALA A 32 20.10 -9.88 -2.61
CA ALA A 32 20.70 -8.55 -2.45
C ALA A 32 19.59 -7.49 -2.61
N PRO A 33 19.47 -6.50 -1.70
CA PRO A 33 18.63 -5.34 -1.93
C PRO A 33 19.13 -4.62 -3.20
N ASP A 34 18.20 -4.01 -3.96
CA ASP A 34 18.52 -3.09 -5.08
C ASP A 34 18.96 -3.73 -6.40
N LYS A 35 18.66 -5.01 -6.66
CA LYS A 35 18.91 -5.65 -7.98
C LYS A 35 17.72 -6.32 -8.63
N GLY A 36 16.51 -6.03 -8.17
CA GLY A 36 15.30 -6.59 -8.77
C GLY A 36 15.12 -6.14 -10.22
N THR A 37 15.44 -6.97 -11.20
CA THR A 37 14.65 -6.95 -12.45
C THR A 37 13.33 -7.64 -12.16
N TYR A 38 12.53 -7.06 -11.25
CA TYR A 38 11.16 -7.50 -11.10
C TYR A 38 10.37 -7.00 -12.30
N THR A 39 9.51 -7.87 -12.84
CA THR A 39 8.77 -7.60 -14.07
C THR A 39 8.05 -6.26 -13.92
N VAL A 40 8.23 -5.37 -14.90
CA VAL A 40 7.76 -3.97 -14.99
C VAL A 40 6.23 -3.75 -14.84
N ASN A 41 5.50 -4.79 -14.46
CA ASN A 41 4.04 -4.91 -14.54
C ASN A 41 3.39 -5.34 -13.22
N THR A 42 4.11 -5.29 -12.08
CA THR A 42 3.51 -5.54 -10.75
C THR A 42 3.09 -4.22 -10.10
N GLU A 43 1.85 -4.16 -9.60
CA GLU A 43 1.29 -2.99 -8.91
C GLU A 43 0.83 -3.40 -7.50
N LEU A 44 1.04 -2.52 -6.52
CA LEU A 44 0.30 -2.56 -5.25
C LEU A 44 -1.04 -1.84 -5.45
N ILE A 45 -2.13 -2.53 -5.18
CA ILE A 45 -3.48 -2.01 -5.30
C ILE A 45 -4.08 -1.88 -3.91
N PHE A 46 -4.46 -0.65 -3.54
CA PHE A 46 -5.36 -0.38 -2.42
C PHE A 46 -6.78 -0.23 -2.96
N ILE A 47 -7.72 -1.02 -2.46
CA ILE A 47 -9.15 -0.93 -2.78
C ILE A 47 -9.89 -0.40 -1.56
N ILE A 48 -10.54 0.75 -1.70
CA ILE A 48 -11.34 1.31 -0.62
C ILE A 48 -12.57 0.44 -0.38
N THR A 49 -12.75 -0.08 0.83
CA THR A 49 -13.90 -0.96 1.18
C THR A 49 -15.03 -0.19 1.86
N THR A 50 -14.73 0.96 2.49
CA THR A 50 -15.71 1.93 3.01
C THR A 50 -15.38 3.34 2.58
N THR A 51 -16.39 4.14 2.24
CA THR A 51 -16.16 5.55 1.83
C THR A 51 -15.65 6.38 3.00
N GLY A 52 -14.58 7.14 2.79
CA GLY A 52 -14.05 8.08 3.76
C GLY A 52 -15.12 9.12 4.16
N THR A 53 -15.35 9.26 5.46
CA THR A 53 -16.41 10.13 6.01
C THR A 53 -15.91 11.52 6.42
N GLY A 54 -14.61 11.76 6.32
CA GLY A 54 -13.99 13.02 6.69
C GLY A 54 -14.30 14.16 5.73
N ALA A 55 -14.72 15.30 6.27
CA ALA A 55 -15.05 16.49 5.47
C ALA A 55 -13.83 17.28 4.99
N SER A 56 -12.67 17.18 5.67
CA SER A 56 -11.50 18.04 5.39
C SER A 56 -10.13 17.37 5.51
N GLY A 57 -10.06 16.10 5.92
CA GLY A 57 -8.79 15.38 5.98
C GLY A 57 -8.42 14.69 4.67
N THR A 58 -7.24 14.09 4.67
CA THR A 58 -6.67 13.40 3.50
C THR A 58 -6.15 12.02 3.87
N TYR A 59 -6.14 11.13 2.90
CA TYR A 59 -5.41 9.87 2.93
C TYR A 59 -4.36 9.88 1.84
N GLU A 60 -3.14 9.48 2.18
CA GLU A 60 -2.06 9.24 1.22
C GLU A 60 -1.66 7.78 1.32
N PHE A 61 -1.68 7.07 0.21
CA PHE A 61 -1.31 5.67 0.12
C PHE A 61 0.10 5.57 -0.44
N ILE A 62 0.93 4.79 0.23
CA ILE A 62 2.36 4.74 0.02
C ILE A 62 2.77 3.27 -0.11
N LEU A 63 3.61 2.99 -1.09
CA LEU A 63 4.36 1.74 -1.17
C LEU A 63 5.69 1.96 -0.45
N GLN A 64 5.96 1.18 0.59
CA GLN A 64 7.22 1.21 1.31
C GLN A 64 8.05 -0.02 1.02
N GLY A 65 9.37 0.15 0.94
CA GLY A 65 10.33 -0.93 0.84
C GLY A 65 11.35 -0.91 1.98
N ASP A 66 11.89 -2.08 2.32
CA ASP A 66 13.04 -2.22 3.21
C ASP A 66 13.84 -3.48 2.85
N SER A 67 15.11 -3.49 3.26
CA SER A 67 16.00 -4.66 3.29
C SER A 67 15.66 -5.66 4.41
N THR A 68 14.95 -5.23 5.45
CA THR A 68 14.57 -6.04 6.62
C THR A 68 13.06 -6.08 6.83
N SER A 69 12.54 -7.21 7.34
CA SER A 69 11.12 -7.38 7.64
C SER A 69 10.61 -6.50 8.79
N ALA A 70 11.52 -5.85 9.53
CA ALA A 70 11.18 -4.91 10.59
C ALA A 70 10.84 -3.51 10.06
N PHE A 71 11.14 -3.21 8.79
CA PHE A 71 10.91 -1.89 8.18
C PHE A 71 11.53 -0.74 8.99
N SER A 72 12.70 -0.95 9.61
CA SER A 72 13.38 0.03 10.47
C SER A 72 14.13 1.11 9.69
N GLY A 73 14.34 0.91 8.38
CA GLY A 73 14.88 1.87 7.42
C GLY A 73 13.96 2.03 6.22
N ALA A 74 12.64 1.94 6.44
CA ALA A 74 11.64 1.98 5.38
C ALA A 74 11.81 3.22 4.49
N VAL A 75 11.78 2.99 3.17
CA VAL A 75 11.82 4.03 2.16
C VAL A 75 10.50 4.05 1.39
N ASP A 76 10.00 5.25 1.11
CA ASP A 76 8.83 5.44 0.27
C ASP A 76 9.24 5.26 -1.20
N LEU A 77 8.72 4.22 -1.84
CA LEU A 77 9.04 3.84 -3.21
C LEU A 77 8.08 4.48 -4.23
N ALA A 78 6.81 4.64 -3.83
CA ALA A 78 5.78 5.30 -4.61
C ALA A 78 4.68 5.83 -3.68
N SER A 79 4.01 6.91 -4.09
CA SER A 79 2.90 7.50 -3.34
C SER A 79 1.78 7.93 -4.28
N SER A 80 0.54 7.89 -3.79
CA SER A 80 -0.62 8.48 -4.46
C SER A 80 -0.66 10.01 -4.38
N GLY A 81 0.15 10.61 -3.50
CA GLY A 81 -0.08 11.94 -2.96
C GLY A 81 -1.32 12.00 -2.08
N ALA A 82 -1.54 13.15 -1.45
CA ALA A 82 -2.70 13.36 -0.57
C ALA A 82 -4.01 13.36 -1.38
N ILE A 83 -4.92 12.45 -1.02
CA ILE A 83 -6.27 12.34 -1.58
C ILE A 83 -7.25 12.83 -0.52
N ALA A 84 -8.12 13.79 -0.88
CA ALA A 84 -9.20 14.22 0.02
C ALA A 84 -10.07 13.04 0.46
N ALA A 85 -10.42 12.96 1.74
CA ALA A 85 -11.22 11.86 2.31
C ALA A 85 -12.55 11.65 1.57
N THR A 86 -13.21 12.74 1.16
CA THR A 86 -14.43 12.73 0.34
C THR A 86 -14.26 12.11 -1.05
N SER A 87 -13.02 12.07 -1.56
CA SER A 87 -12.66 11.45 -2.82
C SER A 87 -12.26 9.97 -2.68
N CYS A 88 -12.20 9.44 -1.45
CA CYS A 88 -11.97 8.02 -1.18
C CYS A 88 -13.31 7.28 -1.07
N THR A 89 -13.97 7.07 -2.21
CA THR A 89 -15.24 6.34 -2.28
C THR A 89 -15.04 4.83 -2.31
N LYS A 90 -15.97 4.07 -1.73
CA LYS A 90 -15.98 2.60 -1.82
C LYS A 90 -15.78 2.11 -3.27
N GLY A 91 -14.91 1.11 -3.44
CA GLY A 91 -14.54 0.53 -4.73
C GLY A 91 -13.45 1.31 -5.48
N LYS A 92 -13.07 2.50 -5.03
CA LYS A 92 -11.96 3.24 -5.63
C LYS A 92 -10.67 2.43 -5.46
N GLN A 93 -9.91 2.33 -6.55
CA GLN A 93 -8.61 1.70 -6.55
C GLN A 93 -7.52 2.76 -6.62
N ILE A 94 -6.55 2.65 -5.72
CA ILE A 94 -5.30 3.38 -5.78
C ILE A 94 -4.23 2.37 -6.17
N ARG A 95 -3.59 2.60 -7.31
CA ARG A 95 -2.60 1.68 -7.88
C ARG A 95 -1.24 2.34 -7.87
N LEU A 96 -0.30 1.74 -7.18
CA LEU A 96 1.08 2.19 -7.11
C LEU A 96 1.95 1.18 -7.82
N LYS A 97 2.69 1.63 -8.84
CA LYS A 97 3.66 0.79 -9.54
C LYS A 97 4.81 0.48 -8.62
N ILE A 98 5.22 -0.78 -8.58
CA ILE A 98 6.45 -1.16 -7.88
C ILE A 98 7.63 -0.73 -8.78
N PRO A 99 8.55 0.11 -8.28
CA PRO A 99 9.76 0.44 -9.03
C PRO A 99 10.57 -0.83 -9.30
N ALA A 100 11.31 -0.88 -10.41
CA ALA A 100 12.18 -2.03 -10.68
C ALA A 100 13.19 -2.23 -9.53
N GLU A 101 13.84 -1.15 -9.10
CA GLU A 101 14.76 -1.18 -7.98
C GLU A 101 13.99 -1.03 -6.66
N HIS A 102 13.89 -2.12 -5.91
CA HIS A 102 13.26 -2.15 -4.60
C HIS A 102 13.97 -3.11 -3.63
N GLY A 103 13.74 -2.90 -2.33
CA GLY A 103 14.22 -3.78 -1.26
C GLY A 103 13.52 -5.14 -1.24
N ARG A 104 14.03 -6.07 -0.41
CA ARG A 104 13.49 -7.44 -0.28
C ARG A 104 12.04 -7.46 0.21
N TYR A 105 11.69 -6.56 1.13
CA TYR A 105 10.38 -6.52 1.76
C TYR A 105 9.60 -5.30 1.31
N LEU A 106 8.34 -5.50 0.88
CA LEU A 106 7.44 -4.40 0.51
C LEU A 106 6.16 -4.43 1.34
N ARG A 107 5.66 -3.26 1.72
CA ARG A 107 4.38 -3.11 2.41
C ARG A 107 3.61 -1.89 1.91
N GLY A 108 2.32 -1.85 2.21
CA GLY A 108 1.55 -0.63 2.10
C GLY A 108 1.70 0.23 3.36
N TYR A 109 1.57 1.53 3.21
CA TYR A 109 1.44 2.47 4.32
C TYR A 109 0.39 3.52 3.97
N VAL A 110 -0.42 3.90 4.93
CA VAL A 110 -1.42 4.96 4.76
C VAL A 110 -1.11 6.08 5.74
N THR A 111 -0.92 7.28 5.22
CA THR A 111 -0.81 8.50 6.01
C THR A 111 -2.18 9.16 6.12
N VAL A 112 -2.59 9.48 7.35
CA VAL A 112 -3.81 10.25 7.63
C VAL A 112 -3.42 11.70 7.91
N GLY A 113 -3.88 12.60 7.03
CA GLY A 113 -3.59 14.04 7.11
C GLY A 113 -4.77 14.85 7.63
N GLY A 114 -4.47 15.81 8.50
CA GLY A 114 -5.46 16.71 9.10
C GLY A 114 -6.34 16.04 10.16
N SER A 115 -7.09 16.85 10.93
CA SER A 115 -7.92 16.39 12.04
C SER A 115 -9.29 15.83 11.64
N GLY A 116 -9.55 15.67 10.33
CA GLY A 116 -10.90 15.47 9.79
C GLY A 116 -10.97 14.47 8.64
N ALA A 117 -10.10 13.47 8.59
CA ALA A 117 -10.10 12.43 7.54
C ALA A 117 -11.22 11.39 7.73
N GLY A 118 -11.71 11.25 8.96
CA GLY A 118 -12.75 10.27 9.30
C GLY A 118 -12.19 8.86 9.37
N ALA A 119 -13.09 7.88 9.25
CA ALA A 119 -12.75 6.46 9.18
C ALA A 119 -12.77 5.99 7.73
N LEU A 120 -11.81 5.15 7.37
CA LEU A 120 -11.70 4.48 6.07
C LEU A 120 -11.25 3.04 6.30
N THR A 121 -11.74 2.09 5.52
CA THR A 121 -11.20 0.72 5.46
C THR A 121 -10.77 0.42 4.03
N PHE A 122 -9.79 -0.46 3.87
CA PHE A 122 -9.26 -0.81 2.56
C PHE A 122 -8.78 -2.26 2.51
N ASP A 123 -8.67 -2.78 1.30
CA ASP A 123 -7.91 -4.00 0.99
C ASP A 123 -6.63 -3.61 0.27
N ALA A 124 -5.50 -4.27 0.54
CA ALA A 124 -4.25 -4.07 -0.17
C ALA A 124 -3.72 -5.41 -0.69
N HIS A 125 -3.37 -5.47 -1.97
CA HIS A 125 -2.75 -6.65 -2.56
C HIS A 125 -1.82 -6.30 -3.71
N LEU A 126 -0.86 -7.18 -4.00
CA LEU A 126 -0.12 -7.13 -5.24
C LEU A 126 -0.94 -7.73 -6.36
N ASN A 127 -0.94 -7.07 -7.51
CA ASN A 127 -1.46 -7.62 -8.75
C ASN A 127 -0.32 -7.79 -9.74
N HIS A 128 -0.12 -9.03 -10.21
CA HIS A 128 0.76 -9.32 -11.33
C HIS A 128 -0.04 -9.12 -12.63
N LEU A 129 0.23 -8.04 -13.38
CA LEU A 129 -0.30 -7.91 -14.73
C LEU A 129 0.50 -8.86 -15.64
N VAL A 130 -0.07 -10.05 -15.89
CA VAL A 130 0.39 -11.02 -16.91
C VAL A 130 0.23 -10.48 -18.32
#